data_AF-A0A6I4TWP5-F1
#
_entry.id   AF-A0A6I4TWP5-F1
#
_cell.length_a   1.000
_cell.length_b   1.000
_cell.length_c   1.000
_cell.angle_alpha   90.00
_cell.angle_beta   90.00
_cell.angle_gamma   90.00
#
_symmetry.space_group_name_H-M   'P 1'
#
loop_
_entity.id
_entity.type
_entity.pdbx_description
1 polymer ?
#
loop_
_entity_poly.entity_id
_entity_poly.type
_entity_poly.pdbx_seq_one_letter_code
_entity_poly.pdbx_strand_id
1 'polypeptide(L)'
;MPVLVRLCLSSVLVLIAVPLAAQESASHASPRGLMLEHRAMLRCSAAFALVAAEQQRAPGGMTAYPPLSGRGREYFVRAVAQVMDDTGLPRQEVVAELEREARDLSAAGRLEQVMPACLLALEASETGEAP
;
A
#
# COMPACT_ATOMS: atom_id res chain seq x y z
N MET A 1 58.44 -3.06 -37.16
CA MET A 1 59.58 -3.23 -36.23
C MET A 1 60.41 -1.96 -36.33
N PRO A 2 60.80 -1.22 -35.27
CA PRO A 2 60.82 -1.43 -33.79
C PRO A 2 59.81 -0.50 -33.04
N VAL A 3 59.31 -0.73 -31.80
CA VAL A 3 59.97 -0.77 -30.46
C VAL A 3 60.60 0.62 -30.19
N LEU A 4 60.30 1.46 -29.19
CA LEU A 4 59.87 1.30 -27.80
C LEU A 4 59.52 2.73 -27.28
N VAL A 5 58.48 2.86 -26.45
CA VAL A 5 58.55 3.55 -25.13
C VAL A 5 58.96 5.04 -25.07
N ARG A 6 58.02 5.89 -24.64
CA ARG A 6 58.02 6.50 -23.29
C ARG A 6 56.89 7.54 -23.13
N LEU A 7 56.16 7.39 -22.02
CA LEU A 7 55.59 8.45 -21.15
C LEU A 7 54.57 9.39 -21.79
N CYS A 8 53.34 9.55 -21.35
CA CYS A 8 52.80 9.91 -20.03
C CYS A 8 51.31 10.21 -20.35
N LEU A 9 50.28 10.01 -19.52
CA LEU A 9 50.03 10.75 -18.30
C LEU A 9 48.67 10.25 -17.77
N SER A 10 48.66 9.96 -16.48
CA SER A 10 47.55 9.63 -15.59
C SER A 10 46.20 10.29 -15.93
N SER A 11 45.17 9.49 -16.22
CA SER A 11 43.78 9.90 -15.97
C SER A 11 43.35 9.35 -14.62
N VAL A 12 43.35 10.24 -13.62
CA VAL A 12 42.83 9.98 -12.27
C VAL A 12 41.32 9.77 -12.40
N LEU A 13 40.87 8.54 -12.13
CA LEU A 13 39.47 8.21 -11.98
C LEU A 13 39.04 8.61 -10.56
N VAL A 14 38.39 9.78 -10.42
CA VAL A 14 37.79 10.20 -9.16
C VAL A 14 36.50 9.41 -8.93
N LEU A 15 36.56 8.41 -8.03
CA LEU A 15 35.37 7.81 -7.45
C LEU A 15 34.76 8.82 -6.46
N ILE A 16 33.69 9.50 -6.86
CA ILE A 16 32.78 10.18 -5.94
C ILE A 16 31.93 9.12 -5.25
N ALA A 17 32.28 8.82 -4.00
CA ALA A 17 31.45 8.05 -3.09
C ALA A 17 30.22 8.89 -2.72
N VAL A 18 29.08 8.60 -3.34
CA VAL A 18 27.79 9.15 -2.92
C VAL A 18 27.42 8.46 -1.60
N PRO A 19 27.23 9.18 -0.48
CA PRO A 19 26.61 8.56 0.67
C PRO A 19 25.16 8.33 0.27
N LEU A 20 24.83 7.07 0.00
CA LEU A 20 23.46 6.61 -0.03
C LEU A 20 22.94 6.76 1.39
N ALA A 21 22.44 7.96 1.73
CA ALA A 21 21.55 8.11 2.85
C ALA A 21 20.38 7.19 2.55
N ALA A 22 20.41 6.01 3.18
CA ALA A 22 19.25 5.17 3.36
C ALA A 22 18.19 6.06 4.01
N GLN A 23 17.34 6.66 3.17
CA GLN A 23 16.00 7.07 3.54
C GLN A 23 15.23 5.75 3.72
N GLU A 24 15.64 4.97 4.71
CA GLU A 24 14.77 3.97 5.29
C GLU A 24 13.73 4.83 5.99
N SER A 25 12.61 5.04 5.31
CA SER A 25 11.39 5.53 5.92
C SER A 25 11.20 4.66 7.15
N ALA A 26 11.60 5.17 8.30
CA ALA A 26 11.28 4.56 9.56
C ALA A 26 9.76 4.72 9.68
N SER A 27 9.03 3.76 9.09
CA SER A 27 7.73 3.34 9.58
C SER A 27 7.91 3.27 11.08
N HIS A 28 7.36 4.27 11.78
CA HIS A 28 7.34 4.32 13.23
C HIS A 28 6.34 3.25 13.69
N ALA A 29 6.67 1.99 13.44
CA ALA A 29 5.96 0.84 13.93
C ALA A 29 5.97 0.93 15.45
N SER A 30 4.85 1.42 16.00
CA SER A 30 4.65 1.44 17.44
C SER A 30 4.70 -0.02 17.91
N PRO A 31 5.47 -0.35 18.96
CA PRO A 31 5.64 -1.74 19.35
C PRO A 31 4.29 -2.26 19.86
N ARG A 32 3.64 -3.06 19.00
CA ARG A 32 2.40 -3.84 19.21
C ARG A 32 1.06 -3.09 19.07
N GLY A 33 0.89 -2.25 18.06
CA GLY A 33 -0.43 -1.72 17.73
C GLY A 33 -0.59 -1.23 16.29
N LEU A 34 -1.79 -1.39 15.73
CA LEU A 34 -2.15 -0.75 14.46
C LEU A 34 -2.16 0.77 14.62
N MET A 35 -1.24 1.44 13.93
CA MET A 35 -1.33 2.88 13.67
C MET A 35 -2.60 3.26 12.90
N LEU A 36 -2.94 4.54 12.93
CA LEU A 36 -4.09 5.10 12.22
C LEU A 36 -4.07 4.76 10.72
N GLU A 37 -2.89 4.84 10.11
CA GLU A 37 -2.64 4.50 8.72
C GLU A 37 -2.99 3.04 8.40
N HIS A 38 -2.45 2.09 9.17
CA HIS A 38 -2.78 0.68 9.01
C HIS A 38 -4.27 0.40 9.16
N ARG A 39 -4.93 1.07 10.12
CA ARG A 39 -6.39 0.95 10.28
C ARG A 39 -7.12 1.50 9.06
N ALA A 40 -6.69 2.63 8.51
CA ALA A 40 -7.27 3.19 7.29
C ALA A 40 -7.12 2.23 6.10
N MET A 41 -5.95 1.60 5.93
CA MET A 41 -5.71 0.59 4.89
C MET A 41 -6.67 -0.60 5.02
N LEU A 42 -6.84 -1.14 6.22
CA LEU A 42 -7.77 -2.24 6.47
C LEU A 42 -9.23 -1.81 6.27
N ARG A 43 -9.59 -0.60 6.72
CA ARG A 43 -10.93 -0.04 6.54
C ARG A 43 -11.30 0.13 5.07
N CYS A 44 -10.38 0.65 4.25
CA CYS A 44 -10.61 0.79 2.82
C CYS A 44 -10.66 -0.55 2.10
N SER A 45 -9.82 -1.50 2.49
CA SER A 45 -9.91 -2.88 2.00
C SER A 45 -11.29 -3.51 2.27
N ALA A 46 -11.82 -3.34 3.48
CA ALA A 46 -13.16 -3.82 3.85
C ALA A 46 -14.26 -3.10 3.06
N ALA A 47 -14.17 -1.78 2.89
CA ALA A 47 -15.12 -0.99 2.12
C ALA A 47 -15.21 -1.48 0.65
N PHE A 48 -14.06 -1.71 0.02
CA PHE A 48 -14.02 -2.22 -1.35
C PHE A 48 -14.59 -3.64 -1.47
N ALA A 49 -14.30 -4.51 -0.51
CA ALA A 49 -14.85 -5.85 -0.48
C ALA A 49 -16.39 -5.83 -0.38
N LEU A 50 -16.95 -4.97 0.48
CA LEU A 50 -18.40 -4.80 0.62
C LEU A 50 -19.04 -4.29 -0.67
N VAL A 51 -18.48 -3.23 -1.27
CA VAL A 51 -19.00 -2.69 -2.53
C VAL A 51 -18.90 -3.72 -3.65
N ALA A 52 -17.76 -4.40 -3.80
CA ALA A 52 -17.57 -5.43 -4.81
C ALA A 52 -18.52 -6.62 -4.61
N ALA A 53 -18.83 -6.99 -3.37
CA ALA A 53 -19.81 -8.04 -3.08
C ALA A 53 -21.23 -7.61 -3.51
N GLU A 54 -21.64 -6.37 -3.23
CA GLU A 54 -22.95 -5.86 -3.68
C GLU A 54 -23.04 -5.72 -5.20
N GLN A 55 -21.98 -5.23 -5.86
CA GLN A 55 -21.90 -5.14 -7.33
C GLN A 55 -22.06 -6.52 -8.00
N GLN A 56 -21.59 -7.58 -7.36
CA GLN A 56 -21.75 -8.96 -7.85
C GLN A 56 -23.13 -9.53 -7.55
N ARG A 57 -23.71 -9.23 -6.38
CA ARG A 57 -25.02 -9.75 -5.96
C ARG A 57 -26.16 -9.14 -6.77
N ALA A 58 -26.09 -7.84 -7.03
CA ALA A 58 -27.12 -7.11 -7.74
C ALA A 58 -26.50 -6.38 -8.93
N PRO A 59 -26.66 -6.90 -10.17
CA PRO A 59 -26.26 -6.18 -11.37
C PRO A 59 -26.93 -4.79 -11.41
N GLY A 60 -26.13 -3.73 -11.33
CA GLY A 60 -26.61 -2.35 -11.23
C GLY A 60 -26.68 -1.77 -9.80
N GLY A 61 -26.35 -2.56 -8.78
CA GLY A 61 -26.13 -2.10 -7.41
C GLY A 61 -24.78 -1.39 -7.26
N MET A 62 -24.70 -0.44 -6.34
CA MET A 62 -23.47 0.32 -6.02
C MET A 62 -22.79 0.95 -7.25
N THR A 63 -23.58 1.40 -8.22
CA THR A 63 -23.10 2.06 -9.47
C THR A 63 -22.54 3.46 -9.24
N ALA A 64 -22.74 4.03 -8.05
CA ALA A 64 -22.06 5.25 -7.61
C ALA A 64 -20.54 5.05 -7.42
N TYR A 65 -20.08 3.80 -7.33
CA TYR A 65 -18.66 3.45 -7.18
C TYR A 65 -18.14 2.73 -8.42
N PRO A 66 -16.84 2.85 -8.73
CA PRO A 66 -16.23 2.11 -9.84
C PRO A 66 -16.31 0.59 -9.60
N PRO A 67 -16.08 -0.24 -10.61
CA PRO A 67 -15.94 -1.69 -10.43
C PRO A 67 -14.76 -2.02 -9.51
N LEU A 68 -15.02 -2.66 -8.36
CA LEU A 68 -14.01 -2.87 -7.32
C LEU A 68 -13.51 -4.32 -7.16
N SER A 69 -14.07 -5.28 -7.90
CA SER A 69 -13.68 -6.69 -7.79
C SER A 69 -12.20 -6.95 -8.17
N GLY A 70 -11.68 -6.22 -9.15
CA GLY A 70 -10.27 -6.26 -9.59
C GLY A 70 -9.37 -5.38 -8.73
N ARG A 71 -9.46 -4.06 -8.93
CA ARG A 71 -8.63 -3.04 -8.30
C ARG A 71 -8.67 -3.10 -6.76
N GLY A 72 -9.86 -3.28 -6.18
CA GLY A 72 -10.02 -3.39 -4.72
C GLY A 72 -9.35 -4.64 -4.12
N ARG A 73 -9.29 -5.76 -4.88
CA ARG A 73 -8.58 -6.98 -4.46
C ARG A 73 -7.06 -6.77 -4.47
N GLU A 74 -6.55 -6.06 -5.48
CA GLU A 74 -5.12 -5.74 -5.57
C GLU A 74 -4.69 -4.82 -4.43
N TYR A 75 -5.50 -3.79 -4.13
CA TYR A 75 -5.31 -2.95 -2.95
C TYR A 75 -5.27 -3.78 -1.67
N PHE A 76 -6.26 -4.67 -1.46
CA PHE A 76 -6.31 -5.53 -0.27
C PHE A 76 -5.04 -6.37 -0.08
N VAL A 77 -4.53 -6.99 -1.15
CA VAL A 77 -3.32 -7.83 -1.07
C VAL A 77 -2.11 -6.99 -0.65
N ARG A 78 -1.94 -5.79 -1.22
CA ARG A 78 -0.84 -4.87 -0.87
C ARG A 78 -0.98 -4.34 0.55
N ALA A 79 -2.16 -3.86 0.90
CA ALA A 79 -2.48 -3.31 2.23
C ALA A 79 -2.23 -4.34 3.34
N VAL A 80 -2.71 -5.57 3.20
CA VAL A 80 -2.50 -6.60 4.23
C VAL A 80 -1.03 -7.01 4.33
N ALA A 81 -0.32 -7.11 3.21
CA ALA A 81 1.12 -7.38 3.22
C ALA A 81 1.87 -6.29 3.98
N GLN A 82 1.64 -5.02 3.62
CA GLN A 82 2.27 -3.88 4.27
C GLN A 82 1.96 -3.82 5.77
N VAL A 83 0.69 -4.01 6.16
CA VAL A 83 0.32 -4.05 7.59
C VAL A 83 1.05 -5.17 8.32
N MET A 84 1.16 -6.36 7.74
CA MET A 84 1.89 -7.47 8.37
C MET A 84 3.39 -7.18 8.48
N ASP A 85 3.99 -6.62 7.43
CA ASP A 85 5.42 -6.29 7.39
C ASP A 85 5.78 -5.17 8.39
N ASP A 86 4.97 -4.11 8.46
CA ASP A 86 5.19 -2.96 9.34
C ASP A 86 4.93 -3.30 10.81
N THR A 87 3.96 -4.15 11.12
CA THR A 87 3.53 -4.40 12.51
C THR A 87 4.07 -5.70 13.10
N GLY A 88 4.52 -6.65 12.27
CA GLY A 88 4.85 -8.01 12.67
C GLY A 88 3.63 -8.84 13.14
N LEU A 89 2.40 -8.34 12.97
CA LEU A 89 1.19 -9.06 13.35
C LEU A 89 1.00 -10.30 12.48
N PRO A 90 0.58 -11.44 13.06
CA PRO A 90 0.24 -12.61 12.26
C PRO A 90 -1.02 -12.34 11.45
N ARG A 91 -1.12 -13.00 10.29
CA ARG A 91 -2.26 -12.91 9.36
C ARG A 91 -3.62 -12.97 10.07
N GLN A 92 -3.77 -13.87 11.04
CA GLN A 92 -5.03 -14.08 11.76
C GLN A 92 -5.47 -12.83 12.53
N GLU A 93 -4.54 -12.08 13.12
CA GLU A 93 -4.84 -10.84 13.84
C GLU A 93 -5.22 -9.72 12.87
N VAL A 94 -4.52 -9.61 11.73
CA VAL A 94 -4.85 -8.64 10.66
C VAL A 94 -6.23 -8.94 10.06
N VAL A 95 -6.58 -10.22 9.84
CA VAL A 95 -7.91 -10.62 9.39
C VAL A 95 -8.97 -10.27 10.44
N ALA A 96 -8.71 -10.48 11.72
CA ALA A 96 -9.65 -10.12 12.78
C ALA A 96 -9.91 -8.60 12.85
N GLU A 97 -8.91 -7.77 12.54
CA GLU A 97 -9.05 -6.31 12.41
C GLU A 97 -9.84 -5.93 11.15
N LEU A 98 -9.53 -6.52 10.01
CA LEU A 98 -10.29 -6.33 8.77
C LEU A 98 -11.78 -6.64 8.97
N GLU A 99 -12.10 -7.75 9.63
CA GLU A 99 -13.48 -8.12 9.92
C GLU A 99 -14.17 -7.14 10.87
N ARG A 100 -13.42 -6.53 11.82
CA ARG A 100 -13.96 -5.46 12.67
C ARG A 100 -14.35 -4.27 11.81
N GLU A 101 -13.48 -3.84 10.91
CA GLU A 101 -13.79 -2.76 9.97
C GLU A 101 -14.99 -3.09 9.07
N ALA A 102 -15.09 -4.33 8.56
CA ALA A 102 -16.24 -4.74 7.74
C ALA A 102 -17.57 -4.72 8.51
N ARG A 103 -17.58 -5.21 9.76
CA ARG A 103 -18.77 -5.15 10.64
C ARG A 103 -19.15 -3.70 10.94
N ASP A 104 -18.15 -2.88 11.24
CA ASP A 104 -18.31 -1.45 11.51
C ASP A 104 -18.93 -0.70 10.32
N LEU A 105 -18.46 -0.97 9.11
CA LEU A 105 -18.95 -0.39 7.86
C LEU A 105 -20.32 -0.90 7.42
N SER A 106 -20.76 -2.04 7.94
CA SER A 106 -22.10 -2.58 7.67
C SER A 106 -23.21 -1.76 8.36
N ALA A 107 -22.87 -0.89 9.31
CA ALA A 107 -23.83 0.03 9.89
C ALA A 107 -24.23 1.13 8.88
N ALA A 108 -25.51 1.50 8.92
CA ALA A 108 -26.11 2.40 7.93
C ALA A 108 -25.32 3.72 7.76
N GLY A 109 -25.03 4.07 6.51
CA GLY A 109 -24.37 5.31 6.13
C GLY A 109 -22.85 5.33 6.31
N ARG A 110 -22.24 4.32 6.96
CA ARG A 110 -20.80 4.35 7.29
C ARG A 110 -19.93 3.96 6.12
N LEU A 111 -20.42 3.09 5.24
CA LEU A 111 -19.74 2.76 4.00
C LEU A 111 -19.62 4.02 3.12
N GLU A 112 -20.73 4.72 2.92
CA GLU A 112 -20.79 5.93 2.09
C GLU A 112 -19.89 7.05 2.62
N GLN A 113 -19.77 7.17 3.94
CA GLN A 113 -18.90 8.16 4.58
C GLN A 113 -17.41 7.94 4.29
N VAL A 114 -16.96 6.69 4.16
CA VAL A 114 -15.52 6.37 4.04
C VAL A 114 -15.07 6.26 2.60
N MET A 115 -15.99 5.93 1.69
CA MET A 115 -15.67 5.65 0.30
C MET A 115 -14.92 6.78 -0.43
N PRO A 116 -15.22 8.08 -0.23
CA PRO A 116 -14.47 9.14 -0.90
C PRO A 116 -12.97 9.11 -0.58
N ALA A 117 -12.61 8.94 0.69
CA ALA A 117 -11.21 8.84 1.11
C ALA A 117 -10.58 7.53 0.63
N CYS A 118 -11.33 6.42 0.68
CA CYS A 118 -10.81 5.14 0.23
C CYS A 118 -10.52 5.13 -1.27
N LEU A 119 -11.37 5.71 -2.10
CA LEU A 119 -11.11 5.79 -3.54
C LEU A 119 -9.83 6.58 -3.86
N LEU A 120 -9.51 7.64 -3.11
CA LEU A 120 -8.23 8.34 -3.23
C LEU A 120 -7.04 7.43 -2.86
N ALA A 121 -7.17 6.64 -1.79
CA ALA A 121 -6.12 5.69 -1.39
C ALA A 121 -5.93 4.57 -2.43
N LEU A 122 -7.02 4.13 -3.09
CA LEU A 122 -6.97 3.17 -4.18
C LEU A 122 -6.18 3.73 -5.37
N GLU A 123 -6.45 4.97 -5.76
CA GLU A 123 -5.76 5.65 -6.86
C GLU A 123 -4.26 5.83 -6.57
N ALA A 124 -3.90 6.26 -5.35
CA ALA A 124 -2.50 6.38 -4.94
C ALA A 124 -1.76 5.04 -5.00
N SER A 125 -2.41 3.97 -4.55
CA SER A 125 -1.81 2.63 -4.56
C SER A 125 -1.53 2.10 -5.97
N GLU A 126 -2.18 2.65 -6.99
CA GLU A 126 -2.01 2.25 -8.38
C GLU A 126 -0.92 3.02 -9.12
N THR A 127 -0.64 4.25 -8.69
CA THR A 127 0.44 5.06 -9.27
C THR A 127 1.82 4.65 -8.75
N GLY A 128 1.88 3.76 -7.75
CA GLY A 128 3.14 3.32 -7.14
C GLY A 128 3.74 4.34 -6.17
N GLU A 129 3.02 5.43 -5.91
CA GLU A 129 3.24 6.27 -4.76
C GLU A 129 2.63 5.52 -3.57
N ALA A 130 3.47 4.89 -2.74
CA ALA A 130 2.99 4.38 -1.46
C ALA A 130 2.31 5.53 -0.69
N PRO A 131 1.18 5.28 -0.02
CA PRO A 131 0.55 6.29 0.85
C PRO A 131 1.56 6.81 1.91
#